data_AF-A0A9N9BVK8-F1
#
_entry.id   AF-A0A9N9BVK8-F1
#
_cell.length_a   1.000
_cell.length_b   1.000
_cell.length_c   1.000
_cell.angle_alpha   90.00
_cell.angle_beta   90.00
_cell.angle_gamma   90.00
#
_symmetry.space_group_name_H-M   'P 1'
#
loop_
_entity.id
_entity.type
_entity.pdbx_description
1 polymer ?
#
loop_
_entity_poly.entity_id
_entity_poly.type
_entity_poly.pdbx_seq_one_letter_code
_entity_poly.pdbx_strand_id
1 'polypeptide(L)'
;MSLSINYQNTLKVPFPPTISVDEIVNIHLKNNIKNVNETMNAFMIYRKEYNYIVAKFNLSSKDLSKFVSISWQNEPEHVKDYYRQMAKNVKNCTVNPSLLKR
;
A
#
# COMPACT_ATOMS: atom_id res chain seq x y z
N MET A 1 6.66 22.04 -12.87
CA MET A 1 6.02 21.21 -13.90
C MET A 1 4.95 20.38 -13.23
N SER A 2 3.69 20.79 -13.33
CA SER A 2 2.54 20.00 -12.87
C SER A 2 2.33 18.84 -13.85
N LEU A 3 2.29 17.61 -13.34
CA LEU A 3 1.97 16.43 -14.14
C LEU A 3 0.57 16.63 -14.74
N SER A 4 0.49 16.59 -16.06
CA SER A 4 -0.78 16.66 -16.79
C SER A 4 -1.65 15.45 -16.45
N ILE A 5 -2.97 15.65 -16.44
CA ILE A 5 -4.03 14.67 -16.09
C ILE A 5 -3.86 13.29 -16.77
N ASN A 6 -3.16 13.23 -17.90
CA ASN A 6 -2.90 12.01 -18.66
C ASN A 6 -1.92 11.02 -18.01
N TYR A 7 -1.19 11.39 -16.95
CA TYR A 7 -0.36 10.44 -16.19
C TYR A 7 -1.13 9.56 -15.20
N GLN A 8 -2.42 9.85 -14.97
CA GLN A 8 -3.26 9.11 -14.02
C GLN A 8 -3.47 7.64 -14.41
N ASN A 9 -3.42 7.32 -15.70
CA ASN A 9 -3.63 5.96 -16.21
C ASN A 9 -2.36 5.24 -16.64
N THR A 10 -1.18 5.88 -16.59
CA THR A 10 0.07 5.28 -17.09
C THR A 10 0.96 4.74 -15.98
N LEU A 11 0.71 5.12 -14.72
CA LEU A 11 1.46 4.62 -13.57
C LEU A 11 0.90 3.26 -13.13
N LYS A 12 1.62 2.20 -13.49
CA LYS A 12 1.31 0.84 -13.04
C LYS A 12 2.06 0.54 -11.75
N VAL A 13 1.30 0.22 -10.71
CA VAL A 13 1.87 -0.35 -9.48
C VAL A 13 2.37 -1.77 -9.80
N PRO A 14 3.59 -2.15 -9.38
CA PRO A 14 4.09 -3.50 -9.64
C PRO A 14 3.17 -4.53 -8.98
N PHE A 15 2.89 -5.59 -9.73
CA PHE A 15 2.14 -6.76 -9.24
C PHE A 15 2.97 -8.02 -9.55
N PRO A 16 3.31 -8.84 -8.54
CA PRO A 16 3.00 -8.68 -7.13
C PRO A 16 3.66 -7.44 -6.49
N PRO A 17 3.12 -6.90 -5.37
CA PRO A 17 3.71 -5.77 -4.66
C PRO A 17 5.13 -6.07 -4.21
N THR A 18 5.97 -5.03 -4.19
CA THR A 18 7.37 -5.14 -3.75
C THR A 18 7.47 -5.31 -2.24
N ILE A 19 6.63 -4.59 -1.49
CA ILE A 19 6.59 -4.67 -0.03
C ILE A 19 6.01 -6.00 0.44
N SER A 20 6.67 -6.62 1.43
CA SER A 20 6.22 -7.86 2.04
C SER A 20 5.34 -7.64 3.28
N VAL A 21 4.60 -8.69 3.69
CA VAL A 21 3.84 -8.67 4.95
C VAL A 21 4.76 -8.44 6.15
N ASP A 22 5.91 -9.12 6.18
CA ASP A 22 6.87 -9.05 7.28
C ASP A 22 7.47 -7.63 7.41
N GLU A 23 7.77 -6.98 6.28
CA GLU A 23 8.21 -5.57 6.28
C GLU A 23 7.16 -4.64 6.89
N ILE A 24 5.88 -4.81 6.54
CA ILE A 24 4.80 -3.97 7.09
C ILE A 24 4.64 -4.20 8.59
N VAL A 25 4.66 -5.46 9.04
CA VAL A 25 4.56 -5.80 10.45
C VAL A 25 5.76 -5.25 11.23
N ASN A 26 6.97 -5.37 10.69
CA ASN A 26 8.17 -4.78 11.29
C ASN A 26 8.07 -3.26 11.44
N ILE A 27 7.44 -2.57 10.48
CA ILE A 27 7.19 -1.12 10.57
C ILE A 27 6.17 -0.82 11.68
N HIS A 28 5.10 -1.60 11.81
CA HIS A 28 4.16 -1.44 12.92
C HIS A 28 4.84 -1.67 14.28
N LEU A 29 5.63 -2.74 14.41
CA LEU A 29 6.37 -3.05 15.64
C LEU A 29 7.33 -1.93 16.03
N LYS A 30 8.12 -1.40 15.07
CA LYS A 30 9.03 -0.26 15.30
C LYS A 30 8.28 0.99 15.75
N ASN A 31 7.08 1.24 15.22
CA ASN A 31 6.26 2.39 15.56
C ASN A 31 5.34 2.15 16.78
N ASN A 32 5.49 1.03 17.50
CA ASN A 32 4.63 0.63 18.61
C ASN A 32 3.13 0.52 18.26
N ILE A 33 2.80 0.32 16.99
CA ILE A 33 1.43 0.08 16.52
C ILE A 33 1.06 -1.37 16.89
N LYS A 34 0.33 -1.51 18.00
CA LYS A 34 -0.16 -2.80 18.50
C LYS A 34 -1.66 -2.99 18.25
N ASN A 35 -2.36 -1.90 17.96
CA ASN A 35 -3.79 -1.93 17.70
C ASN A 35 -4.06 -2.37 16.26
N VAL A 36 -4.85 -3.44 16.10
CA VAL A 36 -5.26 -3.95 14.79
C VAL A 36 -6.01 -2.93 13.95
N ASN A 37 -6.72 -2.00 14.57
CA ASN A 37 -7.47 -0.95 13.87
C ASN A 37 -6.55 0.15 13.31
N GLU A 38 -5.29 0.21 13.78
CA GLU A 38 -4.26 1.12 13.29
C GLU A 38 -3.36 0.47 12.22
N THR A 39 -3.61 -0.81 11.89
CA THR A 39 -2.85 -1.51 10.85
C THR A 39 -3.25 -1.02 9.45
N MET A 40 -2.29 -1.05 8.52
CA MET A 40 -2.53 -0.68 7.13
C MET A 40 -3.57 -1.60 6.46
N ASN A 41 -4.67 -0.99 5.99
CA ASN A 41 -5.64 -1.67 5.12
C ASN A 41 -5.09 -1.86 3.69
N ALA A 42 -5.81 -2.62 2.86
CA ALA A 42 -5.40 -2.93 1.48
C ALA A 42 -5.04 -1.68 0.66
N PHE A 43 -5.86 -0.63 0.76
CA PHE A 43 -5.63 0.64 0.06
C PHE A 43 -4.37 1.36 0.56
N MET A 44 -4.10 1.35 1.86
CA MET A 44 -2.89 1.96 2.42
C MET A 44 -1.62 1.22 1.99
N ILE A 45 -1.67 -0.11 1.88
CA ILE A 45 -0.55 -0.91 1.36
C ILE A 45 -0.32 -0.56 -0.11
N TYR A 46 -1.37 -0.55 -0.93
CA TYR A 46 -1.29 -0.13 -2.33
C TYR A 46 -0.74 1.29 -2.48
N ARG A 47 -1.21 2.23 -1.66
CA ARG A 47 -0.74 3.62 -1.69
C ARG A 47 0.72 3.75 -1.35
N LYS A 48 1.26 2.89 -0.49
CA LYS A 48 2.68 2.90 -0.15
C LYS A 48 3.56 2.53 -1.34
N GLU A 49 3.17 1.50 -2.09
CA GLU A 49 3.83 1.14 -3.36
C GLU A 49 3.70 2.28 -4.38
N TYR A 50 2.49 2.83 -4.53
CA TYR A 50 2.24 3.95 -5.42
C TYR A 50 3.15 5.14 -5.11
N ASN A 51 3.26 5.52 -3.82
CA ASN A 51 4.13 6.59 -3.34
C ASN A 51 5.60 6.37 -3.71
N TYR A 52 6.09 5.13 -3.64
CA TYR A 52 7.47 4.80 -3.99
C TYR A 52 7.75 5.10 -5.48
N ILE A 53 6.82 4.73 -6.36
CA ILE A 53 6.93 4.96 -7.81
C ILE A 53 6.94 6.46 -8.13
N VAL A 54 6.10 7.22 -7.42
CA VAL A 54 5.92 8.65 -7.69
C VAL A 54 6.78 9.58 -6.86
N ALA A 55 7.62 9.05 -5.96
CA ALA A 55 8.49 9.84 -5.09
C ALA A 55 9.38 10.81 -5.88
N LYS A 56 9.79 10.42 -7.10
CA LYS A 56 10.62 11.25 -8.00
C LYS A 56 9.88 12.42 -8.67
N PHE A 57 8.55 12.48 -8.59
CA PHE A 57 7.75 13.46 -9.32
C PHE A 57 7.32 14.68 -8.47
N ASN A 58 7.75 14.79 -7.21
CA ASN A 58 7.42 15.89 -6.29
C ASN A 58 5.92 16.26 -6.33
N LEU A 59 5.05 15.25 -6.30
CA LEU A 59 3.60 15.45 -6.31
C LEU A 59 3.11 16.05 -4.99
N SER A 60 2.11 16.94 -5.07
CA SER A 60 1.41 17.42 -3.89
C SER A 60 0.64 16.28 -3.23
N SER A 61 0.48 16.32 -1.90
CA SER A 61 -0.32 15.31 -1.17
C SER A 61 -1.76 15.20 -1.68
N LYS A 62 -2.33 16.30 -2.19
CA LYS A 62 -3.69 16.34 -2.75
C LYS A 62 -3.76 15.60 -4.08
N ASP A 63 -2.82 15.87 -4.98
CA ASP A 63 -2.77 15.20 -6.30
C ASP A 63 -2.45 13.72 -6.14
N LEU A 64 -1.50 13.39 -5.26
CA LEU A 64 -1.16 12.02 -4.91
C LEU A 64 -2.37 11.23 -4.42
N SER A 65 -3.15 11.81 -3.50
CA SER A 65 -4.35 11.17 -2.95
C SER A 65 -5.43 10.97 -4.02
N LYS A 66 -5.58 11.94 -4.94
CA LYS A 66 -6.50 11.81 -6.07
C LYS A 66 -6.06 10.70 -7.01
N PHE A 67 -4.78 10.67 -7.38
CA PHE A 67 -4.27 9.73 -8.38
C PHE A 67 -4.30 8.30 -7.87
N VAL A 68 -3.84 8.05 -6.64
CA VAL A 68 -3.85 6.71 -6.07
C VAL A 68 -5.28 6.17 -5.89
N SER A 69 -6.24 7.03 -5.55
CA SER A 69 -7.64 6.63 -5.40
C SER A 69 -8.22 6.16 -6.74
N ILE A 70 -7.97 6.92 -7.81
CA ILE A 70 -8.41 6.55 -9.17
C ILE A 70 -7.71 5.25 -9.62
N SER A 71 -6.39 5.16 -9.44
CA SER A 71 -5.61 3.97 -9.78
C SER A 71 -6.16 2.73 -9.08
N TRP A 72 -6.36 2.81 -7.74
CA TRP A 72 -6.95 1.73 -6.96
C TRP A 72 -8.35 1.34 -7.41
N GLN A 73 -9.21 2.30 -7.77
CA GLN A 73 -10.56 2.00 -8.28
C GLN A 73 -10.50 1.23 -9.61
N ASN A 74 -9.55 1.57 -10.48
CA ASN A 74 -9.36 0.96 -11.79
C ASN A 74 -8.59 -0.38 -11.76
N GLU A 75 -7.98 -0.76 -10.63
CA GLU A 75 -7.29 -2.04 -10.52
C GLU A 75 -8.25 -3.23 -10.72
N PRO A 76 -7.79 -4.31 -11.38
CA PRO A 76 -8.54 -5.55 -11.47
C PRO A 76 -8.85 -6.15 -10.10
N GLU A 77 -9.97 -6.88 -9.99
CA GLU A 77 -10.41 -7.44 -8.71
C GLU A 77 -9.39 -8.42 -8.11
N HIS A 78 -8.70 -9.21 -8.93
CA HIS A 78 -7.66 -10.13 -8.45
C HIS A 78 -6.48 -9.40 -7.79
N VAL A 79 -6.13 -8.19 -8.27
CA VAL A 79 -5.09 -7.34 -7.65
C VAL A 79 -5.58 -6.84 -6.31
N LYS A 80 -6.81 -6.30 -6.26
CA LYS A 80 -7.44 -5.83 -5.02
C LYS A 80 -7.53 -6.95 -3.99
N ASP A 81 -7.92 -8.15 -4.40
CA ASP A 81 -8.00 -9.34 -3.54
C ASP A 81 -6.64 -9.73 -2.96
N TYR A 82 -5.57 -9.65 -3.75
CA TYR A 82 -4.23 -9.89 -3.25
C TYR A 82 -3.86 -8.90 -2.12
N TYR A 83 -4.09 -7.60 -2.32
CA TYR A 83 -3.85 -6.58 -1.29
C TYR A 83 -4.76 -6.75 -0.07
N ARG A 84 -6.01 -7.20 -0.24
CA ARG A 84 -6.91 -7.55 0.88
C ARG A 84 -6.39 -8.73 1.68
N GLN A 85 -5.92 -9.79 1.01
CA GLN A 85 -5.29 -10.93 1.67
C GLN A 85 -4.03 -10.51 2.43
N MET A 86 -3.22 -9.66 1.82
CA MET A 86 -2.01 -9.12 2.42
C MET A 86 -2.31 -8.30 3.69
N ALA A 87 -3.30 -7.40 3.64
CA ALA A 87 -3.76 -6.66 4.81
C ALA A 87 -4.29 -7.57 5.93
N LYS A 88 -5.00 -8.65 5.56
CA LYS A 88 -5.44 -9.68 6.52
C LYS A 88 -4.26 -10.38 7.18
N ASN A 89 -3.23 -10.73 6.41
CA ASN A 89 -2.02 -11.36 6.92
C ASN A 89 -1.25 -10.43 7.87
N VAL A 90 -1.13 -9.14 7.52
CA VAL A 90 -0.52 -8.11 8.39
C VAL A 90 -1.27 -8.01 9.72
N LYS A 91 -2.61 -7.95 9.67
CA LYS A 91 -3.44 -7.91 10.88
C LYS A 91 -3.22 -9.15 11.76
N ASN A 92 -3.22 -10.34 11.16
CA ASN A 92 -2.99 -11.59 11.89
C ASN A 92 -1.60 -11.66 12.53
N CYS A 93 -0.55 -11.24 11.82
CA CYS A 93 0.83 -11.24 12.34
C CYS A 93 1.04 -10.17 13.42
N THR A 94 0.30 -9.05 13.37
CA THR A 94 0.37 -8.00 14.40
C THR A 94 -0.27 -8.49 15.72
N VAL A 95 -1.37 -9.24 15.65
CA VAL A 95 -2.00 -9.87 16.83
C VAL A 95 -1.18 -11.03 17.37
N ASN A 96 -0.59 -11.82 16.48
CA ASN A 96 0.22 -12.98 16.84
C ASN A 96 1.59 -12.93 16.13
N PRO A 97 2.59 -12.27 16.74
CA PRO A 97 3.92 -12.12 16.16
C PRO A 97 4.68 -13.43 15.93
N SER A 98 4.23 -14.54 16.53
CA SER A 98 4.84 -15.87 16.30
C SER A 98 4.59 -16.42 14.88
N LEU A 99 3.67 -15.81 14.11
CA LEU A 99 3.34 -16.19 12.74
C LEU A 99 4.23 -15.55 11.67
N LEU A 100 5.13 -14.65 12.07
CA LEU A 100 6.15 -14.10 11.15
C LEU A 100 7.04 -15.24 10.69
N LYS A 101 7.12 -15.45 9.36
CA LYS A 101 8.03 -16.45 8.80
C LYS A 101 9.46 -15.93 8.99
N ARG A 102 10.23 -16.62 9.83
CA ARG A 102 11.67 -16.35 10.05
C ARG A 102 12.49 -16.73 8.83
#